data_AF-A0A1E4FY16-F1
#
_entry.id   AF-A0A1E4FY16-F1
#
_cell.length_a   1.000
_cell.length_b   1.000
_cell.length_c   1.000
_cell.angle_alpha   90.00
_cell.angle_beta   90.00
_cell.angle_gamma   90.00
#
_symmetry.space_group_name_H-M   'P 1'
#
loop_
_entity.id
_entity.type
_entity.pdbx_description
1 polymer ?
#
loop_
_entity_poly.entity_id
_entity_poly.type
_entity_poly.pdbx_seq_one_letter_code
_entity_poly.pdbx_strand_id
1 'polypeptide(L)'
;MEEPTSALDLHRQMEVLAFMREVARQRRIIIFIAIHDRNQAMRFANKVLVIERGQLRGAGATGEVITRQLLHDVYQIDARIEPCSRGHLQIIVDSVASGAVA
;
A
#
# COMPACT_ATOMS: atom_id res chain seq x y z
N MET A 1 11.54 -4.27 7.70
CA MET A 1 10.82 -4.34 8.99
C MET A 1 9.48 -4.96 8.72
N GLU A 2 9.17 -6.07 9.40
CA GLU A 2 7.90 -6.78 9.25
C GLU A 2 6.82 -6.01 10.02
N GLU A 3 5.76 -5.59 9.31
CA GLU A 3 4.52 -5.02 9.81
C GLU A 3 4.60 -4.23 11.14
N PRO A 4 5.26 -3.05 11.15
CA PRO A 4 5.47 -2.26 12.38
C PRO A 4 4.19 -1.67 12.97
N THR A 5 3.08 -1.74 12.24
CA THR A 5 1.81 -1.08 12.55
C THR A 5 0.77 -2.03 13.18
N SER A 6 0.98 -3.35 13.13
CA SER A 6 -0.05 -4.35 13.50
C SER A 6 -0.53 -4.26 14.95
N ALA A 7 0.36 -3.95 15.89
CA ALA A 7 0.05 -3.85 17.32
C ALA A 7 -0.27 -2.41 17.79
N LEU A 8 -0.37 -1.45 16.85
CA LEU A 8 -0.54 -0.04 17.15
C LEU A 8 -1.97 0.41 16.86
N ASP A 9 -2.49 1.31 17.68
CA ASP A 9 -3.72 2.05 17.36
C ASP A 9 -3.50 3.00 16.17
N LEU A 10 -4.60 3.46 15.55
CA LEU A 10 -4.54 4.30 14.35
C LEU A 10 -3.69 5.57 14.51
N HIS A 11 -3.70 6.19 15.69
CA HIS A 11 -2.89 7.39 15.92
C HIS A 11 -1.40 7.05 15.89
N ARG A 12 -1.01 5.99 16.60
CA ARG A 12 0.38 5.52 16.63
C ARG A 12 0.87 4.98 15.29
N GLN A 13 0.02 4.29 14.52
CA GLN A 13 0.36 3.86 13.16
C GLN A 13 0.74 5.06 12.28
N MET A 14 -0.07 6.12 12.33
CA MET A 14 0.16 7.35 11.56
C MET A 14 1.42 8.09 11.99
N GLU A 15 1.68 8.18 13.29
CA GLU A 15 2.87 8.82 13.85
C GLU A 15 4.15 8.09 13.41
N VAL A 16 4.18 6.76 13.54
CA VAL A 16 5.33 5.93 13.18
C VAL A 16 5.65 6.03 11.69
N LEU A 17 4.65 5.88 10.81
CA LEU A 17 4.87 5.95 9.36
C LEU A 17 5.28 7.35 8.90
N ALA A 18 4.71 8.40 9.49
CA ALA A 18 5.11 9.78 9.22
C ALA A 18 6.56 10.04 9.66
N PHE A 19 6.92 9.57 10.86
CA PHE A 19 8.28 9.68 11.39
C PHE A 19 9.29 8.94 10.50
N MET A 20 9.00 7.69 10.10
CA MET A 20 9.88 6.91 9.22
C MET A 20 10.11 7.60 7.89
N ARG A 21 9.05 8.12 7.26
CA ARG A 21 9.17 8.87 6.01
C ARG A 21 10.08 10.09 6.16
N GLU A 22 9.94 10.81 7.27
CA GLU A 22 10.77 11.98 7.55
C GLU A 22 12.23 11.60 7.82
N VAL A 23 12.49 10.53 8.58
CA VAL A 23 13.84 10.01 8.82
C VAL A 23 14.50 9.58 7.50
N ALA A 24 13.79 8.87 6.63
CA ALA A 24 14.28 8.46 5.32
C ALA A 24 14.74 9.68 4.50
N ARG A 25 13.91 10.73 4.48
CA ARG A 25 14.17 11.98 3.77
C ARG A 25 15.36 12.75 4.35
N GLN A 26 15.38 12.95 5.68
CA GLN A 26 16.41 13.74 6.37
C GLN A 26 17.78 13.06 6.28
N ARG A 27 17.83 11.74 6.48
CA ARG A 27 19.08 10.97 6.51
C ARG A 27 19.51 10.45 5.13
N ARG A 28 18.68 10.65 4.09
CA ARG A 28 18.90 10.15 2.73
C ARG A 28 19.13 8.63 2.70
N ILE A 29 18.33 7.91 3.46
CA ILE A 29 18.38 6.44 3.55
C ILE A 29 17.14 5.83 2.92
N ILE A 30 17.25 4.57 2.52
CA ILE A 30 16.11 3.75 2.10
C ILE A 30 15.58 3.01 3.31
N ILE A 31 14.26 3.09 3.54
CA ILE A 31 13.57 2.28 4.54
C ILE A 31 12.69 1.28 3.80
N PHE A 32 12.89 -0.01 4.08
CA PHE A 32 12.10 -1.10 3.54
C PHE A 32 11.16 -1.66 4.61
N ILE A 33 9.86 -1.60 4.34
CA ILE A 33 8.80 -1.97 5.29
C ILE A 33 7.78 -2.86 4.58
N ALA A 34 7.40 -3.96 5.20
CA ALA A 34 6.22 -4.72 4.81
C ALA A 34 4.97 -4.07 5.45
N ILE A 35 4.03 -3.61 4.63
CA ILE A 35 2.79 -2.96 5.05
C ILE A 35 1.61 -3.79 4.55
N HIS A 36 0.73 -4.21 5.46
CA HIS A 36 -0.47 -4.97 5.11
C HIS A 36 -1.64 -4.07 4.69
N ASP A 37 -1.69 -2.84 5.20
CA ASP A 37 -2.68 -1.83 4.80
C ASP A 37 -2.25 -1.10 3.51
N ARG A 38 -2.99 -1.37 2.44
CA ARG A 38 -2.72 -0.80 1.10
C ARG A 38 -2.93 0.72 1.06
N ASN A 39 -3.85 1.27 1.83
CA ASN A 39 -4.06 2.72 1.92
C ASN A 39 -2.89 3.41 2.64
N GLN A 40 -2.28 2.73 3.61
CA GLN A 40 -1.03 3.20 4.22
C GLN A 40 0.13 3.16 3.22
N ALA A 41 0.27 2.07 2.45
CA ALA A 41 1.27 2.00 1.38
C ALA A 41 1.08 3.13 0.35
N MET A 42 -0.15 3.34 -0.14
CA MET A 42 -0.51 4.45 -1.04
C MET A 42 -0.13 5.83 -0.51
N ARG A 43 -0.23 6.03 0.81
CA ARG A 43 -0.01 7.34 1.44
C ARG A 43 1.45 7.61 1.79
N PHE A 44 2.20 6.59 2.18
CA PHE A 44 3.52 6.75 2.79
C PHE A 44 4.68 6.22 1.95
N ALA A 45 4.44 5.21 1.10
CA ALA A 45 5.49 4.63 0.28
C ALA A 45 5.66 5.43 -1.01
N ASN A 46 6.91 5.75 -1.38
CA ASN A 46 7.24 6.31 -2.69
C ASN A 46 7.26 5.25 -3.79
N LYS A 47 7.70 4.05 -3.41
CA LYS A 47 7.79 2.87 -4.27
C LYS A 47 7.26 1.67 -3.52
N VAL A 48 6.69 0.72 -4.26
CA VAL A 48 6.19 -0.54 -3.72
C VAL A 48 6.70 -1.72 -4.55
N LEU A 49 6.77 -2.87 -3.90
CA LEU A 49 6.97 -4.16 -4.53
C LEU A 49 5.80 -5.05 -4.13
N VAL A 50 5.13 -5.63 -5.11
CA VAL A 50 4.01 -6.56 -4.91
C VAL A 50 4.51 -7.95 -5.24
N ILE A 51 4.43 -8.85 -4.26
CA ILE A 51 4.83 -10.25 -4.39
C ILE A 51 3.60 -11.12 -4.15
N GLU A 52 3.37 -12.08 -5.04
CA GLU A 52 2.30 -13.06 -4.93
C GLU A 52 2.88 -14.45 -5.21
N ARG A 53 2.63 -15.41 -4.32
CA ARG A 53 3.12 -16.82 -4.48
C ARG A 53 4.62 -16.91 -4.79
N GLY A 54 5.43 -16.05 -4.15
CA GLY A 54 6.88 -16.00 -4.34
C GLY A 54 7.35 -15.35 -5.64
N GLN A 55 6.44 -14.79 -6.46
CA GLN A 55 6.78 -14.10 -7.70
C GLN A 55 6.53 -12.60 -7.59
N LEU A 56 7.41 -11.81 -8.20
CA LEU A 56 7.24 -10.37 -8.31
C LEU A 56 6.14 -10.05 -9.33
N ARG A 57 5.05 -9.42 -8.88
CA ARG A 57 3.92 -9.00 -9.73
C ARG A 57 4.04 -7.55 -10.18
N GLY A 58 4.75 -6.71 -9.42
CA GLY A 58 5.02 -5.32 -9.80
C GLY A 58 6.05 -4.67 -8.87
N ALA A 59 6.85 -3.75 -9.41
CA ALA A 59 7.80 -2.95 -8.67
C ALA A 59 7.97 -1.58 -9.33
N GLY A 60 7.91 -0.50 -8.57
CA GLY A 60 7.93 0.84 -9.16
C GLY A 60 7.32 1.90 -8.25
N ALA A 61 6.97 3.05 -8.83
CA ALA A 61 6.27 4.09 -8.10
C ALA A 61 4.90 3.59 -7.64
N THR A 62 4.48 3.98 -6.44
CA THR A 62 3.28 3.43 -5.80
C THR A 62 2.02 3.55 -6.68
N GLY A 63 1.80 4.70 -7.31
CA GLY A 63 0.65 4.92 -8.20
C GLY A 63 0.73 4.23 -9.56
N GLU A 64 1.92 3.79 -9.99
CA GLU A 64 2.11 3.01 -11.22
C GLU A 64 1.89 1.52 -10.98
N VAL A 65 2.21 1.03 -9.78
CA VAL A 65 2.06 -0.38 -9.40
C VAL A 65 0.68 -0.67 -8.86
N ILE A 66 0.20 0.11 -7.88
CA ILE A 66 -1.13 -0.11 -7.28
C ILE A 66 -2.18 0.46 -8.22
N THR A 67 -2.67 -0.39 -9.12
CA THR A 67 -3.69 -0.08 -10.11
C THR A 67 -4.94 -0.91 -9.86
N ARG A 68 -6.08 -0.51 -10.45
CA ARG A 68 -7.33 -1.31 -10.38
C ARG A 68 -7.12 -2.74 -10.88
N GLN A 69 -6.35 -2.90 -11.97
CA GLN A 69 -6.02 -4.21 -12.52
C GLN A 69 -5.21 -5.07 -11.54
N LEU A 70 -4.19 -4.50 -10.90
CA LEU A 70 -3.41 -5.22 -9.89
C LEU A 70 -4.27 -5.59 -8.67
N LEU A 71 -5.16 -4.72 -8.23
CA LEU A 71 -6.09 -4.99 -7.13
C LEU A 71 -7.05 -6.14 -7.47
N HIS A 72 -7.54 -6.18 -8.71
CA HIS A 72 -8.35 -7.30 -9.20
C HIS A 72 -7.53 -8.60 -9.26
N ASP A 73 -6.40 -8.60 -9.98
CA ASP A 73 -5.69 -9.84 -10.31
C ASP A 73 -4.94 -10.44 -9.12
N VAL A 74 -4.35 -9.62 -8.26
CA VAL A 74 -3.50 -10.08 -7.13
C VAL A 74 -4.29 -10.13 -5.82
N TYR A 75 -5.15 -9.15 -5.59
CA TYR A 75 -5.89 -9.04 -4.33
C TYR A 75 -7.33 -9.55 -4.43
N GLN A 76 -7.79 -9.97 -5.62
CA GLN A 76 -9.10 -10.57 -5.85
C GLN A 76 -10.25 -9.66 -5.38
N ILE A 77 -10.10 -8.35 -5.60
CA ILE A 77 -11.09 -7.33 -5.25
C ILE A 77 -11.34 -6.38 -6.41
N ASP A 78 -12.60 -5.97 -6.58
CA ASP A 78 -12.96 -4.83 -7.39
C ASP A 78 -12.87 -3.57 -6.54
N ALA A 79 -12.02 -2.64 -6.97
CA ALA A 79 -11.77 -1.43 -6.21
C ALA A 79 -11.58 -0.21 -7.12
N ARG A 80 -11.94 0.96 -6.59
CA ARG A 80 -11.61 2.25 -7.17
C ARG A 80 -10.44 2.88 -6.43
N ILE A 81 -9.69 3.71 -7.15
CA ILE A 81 -8.64 4.55 -6.60
C ILE A 81 -9.08 5.98 -6.84
N GLU A 82 -9.37 6.70 -5.76
CA GLU A 82 -9.95 8.04 -5.80
C GLU A 82 -9.21 9.00 -4.89
N PRO A 83 -9.07 10.29 -5.26
CA PRO A 83 -8.53 11.29 -4.36
C PRO A 83 -9.55 11.60 -3.26
N CYS A 84 -9.10 11.65 -2.01
CA CYS A 84 -9.89 12.19 -0.92
C CYS A 84 -9.99 13.73 -1.02
N SER A 85 -10.75 14.36 -0.11
CA SER A 85 -10.90 15.83 -0.03
C SER A 85 -9.60 16.61 0.14
N ARG A 86 -8.49 15.92 0.48
CA ARG A 86 -7.15 16.48 0.61
C ARG A 86 -6.21 16.10 -0.53
N GLY A 87 -6.73 15.47 -1.59
CA GLY A 87 -5.97 15.03 -2.77
C GLY A 87 -5.15 13.76 -2.58
N HIS A 88 -5.24 13.08 -1.44
CA HIS A 88 -4.58 11.79 -1.25
C HIS A 88 -5.38 10.67 -1.92
N LEU A 89 -4.71 9.86 -2.73
CA LEU A 89 -5.34 8.68 -3.32
C LEU A 89 -5.71 7.67 -2.23
N GLN A 90 -6.92 7.12 -2.33
CA GLN A 90 -7.47 6.11 -1.46
C GLN A 90 -8.05 4.98 -2.32
N ILE A 91 -7.83 3.76 -1.87
CA ILE A 91 -8.44 2.55 -2.41
C ILE A 91 -9.79 2.38 -1.70
N ILE A 92 -10.84 2.34 -2.49
CA ILE A 92 -12.22 2.10 -2.07
C ILE A 92 -12.61 0.73 -2.63
N VAL A 93 -12.89 -0.23 -1.76
CA VAL A 93 -13.27 -1.59 -2.14
C VAL A 93 -14.78 -1.62 -2.39
N ASP A 94 -15.18 -2.00 -3.59
CA ASP A 94 -16.59 -2.08 -3.98
C ASP A 94 -17.13 -3.51 -3.79
N SER A 95 -16.37 -4.51 -4.20
CA SER A 95 -16.75 -5.93 -4.11
C SER A 95 -15.54 -6.85 -4.09
N VAL A 96 -15.79 -8.12 -3.74
CA VAL A 96 -14.85 -9.20 -4.05
C VAL A 96 -14.94 -9.49 -5.55
N ALA A 97 -13.79 -9.67 -6.20
CA ALA A 97 -13.76 -9.98 -7.64
C ALA A 97 -14.54 -11.27 -7.90
N SER A 98 -15.55 -11.20 -8.76
CA SER A 98 -16.37 -12.36 -9.11
C SER A 98 -15.66 -13.16 -10.21
N GLY A 99 -14.75 -14.04 -9.81
CA GLY A 99 -14.07 -14.93 -10.76
C GLY A 99 -12.80 -15.63 -10.25
N ALA A 100 -12.96 -16.61 -9.35
CA ALA A 100 -12.14 -17.84 -9.29
C ALA A 100 -12.66 -18.79 -8.19
N VAL A 101 -13.91 -19.25 -8.33
CA VAL A 101 -14.25 -20.60 -7.87
C VAL A 101 -14.33 -21.45 -9.13
N ALA A 102 -13.20 -22.05 -9.46
CA ALA A 102 -13.08 -23.22 -10.32
C ALA A 102 -12.10 -24.17 -9.63
#